data_AF-A0A6P7SMZ1-F1
#
_entry.id   AF-A0A6P7SMZ1-F1
#
_cell.length_a   1.000
_cell.length_b   1.000
_cell.length_c   1.000
_cell.angle_alpha   90.00
_cell.angle_beta   90.00
_cell.angle_gamma   90.00
#
_symmetry.space_group_name_H-M   'P 1'
#
loop_
_entity.id
_entity.type
_entity.pdbx_description
1 polymer ?
#
loop_
_entity_poly.entity_id
_entity_poly.type
_entity_poly.pdbx_seq_one_letter_code
_entity_poly.pdbx_strand_id
1 'polypeptide(L)'
;MHSSDEATILKKCKVIVWDDAPISHKCSLQALDITMRDLESNNNILGWATLLLAGDFRQTLSIIPADELNACLKKSLLWSHILSKQLIINMRSFIQTGQPITQFSEMLLKIGNG
;
A
#
# COMPACT_ATOMS: atom_id res chain seq x y z
N MET A 1 -28.72 2.19 2.72
CA MET A 1 -27.63 1.36 3.25
C MET A 1 -27.02 2.05 4.48
N HIS A 2 -27.67 2.02 5.64
CA HIS A 2 -27.13 2.66 6.86
C HIS A 2 -27.53 1.83 8.08
N SER A 3 -26.64 0.95 8.56
CA SER A 3 -26.59 0.39 9.94
C SER A 3 -25.79 -0.92 10.02
N SER A 4 -24.52 -0.93 9.61
CA SER A 4 -23.59 -1.98 10.06
C SER A 4 -22.54 -1.35 10.99
N ASP A 5 -22.08 -2.11 11.97
CA ASP A 5 -21.06 -1.65 12.92
C ASP A 5 -19.75 -1.31 12.18
N GLU A 6 -19.42 -2.07 11.14
CA GLU A 6 -18.27 -1.85 10.26
C GLU A 6 -18.39 -0.52 9.49
N ALA A 7 -19.56 -0.22 8.93
CA ALA A 7 -19.79 1.05 8.24
C ALA A 7 -19.64 2.25 9.19
N THR A 8 -20.03 2.08 10.45
CA THR A 8 -19.87 3.12 11.48
C THR A 8 -18.40 3.32 11.85
N ILE A 9 -17.63 2.23 11.93
CA ILE A 9 -16.18 2.29 12.15
C ILE A 9 -15.48 2.98 10.98
N LEU A 10 -15.83 2.61 9.74
CA LEU A 10 -15.25 3.19 8.53
C LEU A 10 -15.52 4.69 8.40
N LYS A 11 -16.72 5.17 8.75
CA LYS A 11 -17.01 6.62 8.79
C LYS A 11 -16.16 7.40 9.81
N LYS A 12 -15.81 6.75 10.93
CA LYS A 12 -14.92 7.37 11.93
C LYS A 12 -13.44 7.27 11.54
N CYS A 13 -13.10 6.42 10.58
CA CYS A 13 -11.73 6.19 10.16
C CYS A 13 -11.14 7.44 9.50
N LYS A 14 -9.95 7.85 9.95
CA LYS A 14 -9.19 8.96 9.35
C LYS A 14 -7.93 8.50 8.63
N VAL A 15 -7.44 7.30 8.96
CA VAL A 15 -6.23 6.72 8.37
C VAL A 15 -6.46 5.24 8.12
N ILE A 16 -6.22 4.82 6.88
CA ILE A 16 -6.25 3.42 6.45
C ILE A 16 -4.82 3.01 6.14
N VAL A 17 -4.34 1.96 6.81
CA VAL A 17 -3.05 1.35 6.52
C VAL A 17 -3.29 0.06 5.77
N TRP A 18 -2.71 -0.04 4.58
CA TRP A 18 -2.81 -1.22 3.73
C TRP A 18 -1.44 -1.85 3.59
N ASP A 19 -1.19 -2.91 4.36
CA ASP A 19 0.05 -3.69 4.29
C ASP A 19 0.00 -4.70 3.14
N ASP A 20 1.15 -5.07 2.59
CA ASP A 20 1.25 -5.89 1.37
C ASP A 20 0.43 -5.35 0.19
N ALA A 21 0.29 -4.02 0.11
CA ALA A 21 -0.38 -3.34 -0.98
C ALA A 21 0.08 -3.80 -2.38
N PRO A 22 1.37 -4.06 -2.67
CA PRO A 22 1.82 -4.50 -3.99
C PRO A 22 1.08 -5.71 -4.58
N ILE A 23 0.60 -6.61 -3.71
CA ILE A 23 -0.11 -7.85 -4.08
C ILE A 23 -1.58 -7.57 -4.43
N SER A 24 -2.08 -6.37 -4.12
CA SER A 24 -3.48 -6.02 -4.30
C SER A 24 -3.82 -5.65 -5.74
N HIS A 25 -5.03 -6.02 -6.17
CA HIS A 25 -5.58 -5.62 -7.46
C HIS A 25 -6.00 -4.14 -7.44
N LYS A 26 -5.81 -3.41 -8.55
CA LYS A 26 -6.23 -2.00 -8.68
C LYS A 26 -7.71 -1.77 -8.37
N CYS A 27 -8.55 -2.76 -8.69
CA CYS A 27 -9.99 -2.70 -8.44
C CYS A 27 -10.30 -2.67 -6.94
N SER A 28 -9.48 -3.29 -6.10
CA SER A 28 -9.66 -3.26 -4.64
C SER A 28 -9.47 -1.84 -4.11
N LEU A 29 -8.48 -1.11 -4.64
CA LEU A 29 -8.25 0.29 -4.30
C LEU A 29 -9.39 1.21 -4.81
N GLN A 30 -9.92 0.94 -6.00
CA GLN A 30 -11.09 1.67 -6.53
C GLN A 30 -12.36 1.40 -5.72
N ALA A 31 -12.62 0.15 -5.37
CA ALA A 31 -13.76 -0.25 -4.55
C ALA A 31 -13.70 0.41 -3.16
N LEU A 32 -12.51 0.46 -2.55
CA LEU A 32 -12.31 1.16 -1.29
C LEU A 32 -12.66 2.65 -1.39
N ASP A 33 -12.18 3.32 -2.43
CA ASP A 33 -12.46 4.75 -2.67
C ASP A 33 -13.95 5.03 -2.86
N ILE A 34 -14.62 4.24 -3.71
CA ILE A 34 -16.08 4.35 -3.91
C ILE A 34 -16.81 4.14 -2.58
N THR A 35 -16.47 3.09 -1.84
CA THR A 35 -17.11 2.76 -0.56
C THR A 35 -16.96 3.90 0.45
N MET A 36 -15.76 4.47 0.58
CA MET A 36 -15.52 5.57 1.52
C MET A 36 -16.25 6.85 1.13
N ARG A 37 -16.30 7.17 -0.17
CA ARG A 37 -17.06 8.33 -0.68
C ARG A 37 -18.55 8.20 -0.40
N ASP A 38 -19.10 7.01 -0.63
CA ASP A 38 -20.52 6.71 -0.38
C ASP A 38 -20.83 6.79 1.13
N LEU A 39 -19.96 6.24 1.99
CA LEU A 39 -20.14 6.27 3.44
C LEU A 39 -20.10 7.70 4.01
N GLU A 40 -19.17 8.53 3.54
CA GLU A 40 -19.02 9.93 3.96
C GLU A 40 -19.97 10.89 3.22
N SER A 41 -20.71 10.40 2.21
CA SER A 41 -21.49 11.25 1.29
C SER A 41 -20.64 12.40 0.74
N ASN A 42 -19.40 12.09 0.40
CA ASN A 42 -18.38 13.07 0.03
C ASN A 42 -17.58 12.59 -1.19
N ASN A 43 -17.47 13.41 -2.23
CA ASN A 43 -16.79 13.05 -3.47
C ASN A 43 -15.25 13.17 -3.43
N ASN A 44 -14.68 13.62 -2.31
CA ASN A 44 -13.23 13.66 -2.12
C ASN A 44 -12.64 12.25 -2.07
N ILE A 45 -11.39 12.10 -2.54
CA ILE A 45 -10.69 10.81 -2.56
C ILE A 45 -10.73 10.18 -1.15
N LEU A 46 -11.14 8.91 -1.10
CA LEU A 46 -11.30 8.11 0.12
C LEU A 46 -12.17 8.77 1.20
N GLY A 47 -13.07 9.68 0.84
CA GLY A 47 -13.90 10.39 1.80
C GLY A 47 -13.08 11.18 2.84
N TRP A 48 -11.94 11.76 2.43
CA TRP A 48 -10.94 12.42 3.29
C TRP A 48 -10.05 11.53 4.16
N ALA A 49 -10.24 10.21 4.13
CA ALA A 49 -9.31 9.32 4.82
C ALA A 49 -7.94 9.33 4.14
N THR A 50 -6.88 9.36 4.96
CA THR A 50 -5.51 9.20 4.47
C THR A 50 -5.23 7.71 4.26
N LEU A 51 -4.73 7.34 3.09
CA LEU A 51 -4.30 5.96 2.80
C LEU A 51 -2.77 5.87 2.85
N LEU A 52 -2.27 4.97 3.68
CA LEU A 52 -0.87 4.56 3.72
C LEU A 52 -0.76 3.18 3.09
N LEU A 53 -0.17 3.11 1.90
CA LEU A 53 0.21 1.85 1.28
C LEU A 53 1.60 1.43 1.76
N ALA A 54 1.69 0.26 2.37
CA ALA A 54 2.93 -0.37 2.79
C ALA A 54 3.14 -1.69 2.04
N GLY A 55 4.39 -2.13 1.97
CA GLY A 55 4.79 -3.39 1.33
C GLY A 55 6.00 -3.21 0.41
N ASP A 56 6.58 -4.34 0.00
CA ASP A 56 7.74 -4.35 -0.90
C ASP A 56 7.31 -4.58 -2.36
N PHE A 57 7.20 -3.50 -3.13
CA PHE A 57 6.87 -3.57 -4.55
C PHE A 57 7.90 -4.33 -5.40
N ARG A 58 9.11 -4.58 -4.87
CA ARG A 58 10.13 -5.38 -5.56
C ARG A 58 9.88 -6.88 -5.43
N GLN A 59 9.21 -7.32 -4.36
CA GLN A 59 8.89 -8.74 -4.16
C GLN A 59 7.79 -9.21 -5.12
N THR A 60 6.85 -8.33 -5.47
CA THR A 60 5.69 -8.71 -6.29
C THR A 60 5.93 -8.56 -7.79
N LEU A 61 6.92 -7.78 -8.23
CA LEU A 61 7.16 -7.54 -9.66
C LEU A 61 7.73 -8.76 -10.42
N SER A 62 8.21 -9.81 -9.74
CA SER A 62 8.86 -10.94 -10.39
C SER A 62 7.90 -12.03 -10.92
N ILE A 63 6.58 -11.94 -10.68
CA ILE A 63 5.63 -13.00 -11.07
C ILE A 63 4.27 -12.44 -11.55
N ILE A 64 4.24 -11.28 -12.21
CA ILE A 64 3.01 -10.78 -12.84
C ILE A 64 3.14 -10.97 -14.36
N PRO A 65 2.41 -11.94 -14.97
CA PRO A 65 2.32 -12.07 -16.43
C PRO A 65 1.94 -10.72 -17.06
N ALA A 66 2.41 -10.44 -18.28
CA ALA A 66 2.17 -9.15 -18.94
C ALA A 66 0.68 -8.73 -18.97
N ASP A 67 -0.24 -9.71 -19.01
CA ASP A 67 -1.69 -9.49 -18.98
C ASP A 67 -2.20 -8.97 -17.63
N GLU A 68 -1.51 -9.27 -16.53
CA GLU A 68 -1.84 -8.81 -15.18
C GLU A 68 -1.15 -7.47 -14.83
N LEU A 69 -0.32 -6.90 -15.71
CA LEU A 69 0.21 -5.54 -15.49
C LEU A 69 -0.90 -4.51 -15.35
N ASN A 70 -2.02 -4.73 -16.05
CA ASN A 70 -3.21 -3.92 -15.94
C ASN A 70 -3.94 -4.10 -14.61
N ALA A 71 -3.72 -5.20 -13.90
CA ALA A 71 -4.28 -5.47 -12.58
C ALA A 71 -3.48 -4.78 -11.46
N CYS A 72 -2.20 -4.45 -11.68
CA CYS A 72 -1.33 -3.83 -10.69
C CYS A 72 -1.91 -2.52 -10.11
N LEU A 73 -1.72 -2.30 -8.80
CA LEU A 73 -2.06 -1.04 -8.12
C LEU A 73 -1.51 0.19 -8.84
N LYS A 74 -0.31 0.10 -9.42
CA LYS A 74 0.33 1.19 -10.18
C LYS A 74 -0.47 1.68 -11.40
N LYS A 75 -1.43 0.88 -11.87
CA LYS A 75 -2.35 1.25 -12.97
C LYS A 75 -3.68 1.81 -12.47
N SER A 76 -3.88 1.95 -11.16
CA SER A 76 -5.06 2.60 -10.60
C SER A 76 -5.05 4.11 -10.94
N LEU A 77 -6.23 4.67 -11.20
CA LEU A 77 -6.40 6.12 -11.35
C LEU A 77 -6.04 6.89 -10.08
N LEU A 78 -6.15 6.25 -8.91
CA LEU A 78 -5.76 6.88 -7.65
C LEU A 78 -4.24 6.91 -7.46
N TRP A 79 -3.48 6.16 -8.27
CA TRP A 79 -2.04 6.06 -8.11
C TRP A 79 -1.33 7.41 -8.31
N SER A 80 -1.86 8.30 -9.14
CA SER A 80 -1.31 9.65 -9.34
C SER A 80 -1.36 10.53 -8.09
N HIS A 81 -2.15 10.16 -7.09
CA HIS A 81 -2.29 10.89 -5.83
C HIS A 81 -1.40 10.32 -4.72
N ILE A 82 -0.63 9.27 -5.01
CA ILE A 82 0.21 8.59 -4.02
C ILE A 82 1.59 9.25 -3.98
N LEU A 83 1.98 9.71 -2.80
CA LEU A 83 3.34 10.13 -2.53
C LEU A 83 4.20 8.92 -2.15
N SER A 84 5.17 8.58 -3.01
CA SER A 84 6.09 7.49 -2.75
C SER A 84 7.20 7.90 -1.77
N LYS A 85 7.44 7.08 -0.75
CA LYS A 85 8.59 7.17 0.16
C LYS A 85 9.25 5.80 0.26
N GLN A 86 10.58 5.78 0.23
CA GLN A 86 11.36 4.55 0.32
C GLN A 86 12.02 4.47 1.70
N LEU A 87 11.84 3.34 2.38
CA LEU A 87 12.60 3.01 3.57
C LEU A 87 13.92 2.36 3.14
N ILE A 88 15.04 2.91 3.61
CA ILE A 88 16.39 2.47 3.22
C ILE A 88 17.12 1.70 4.32
N ILE A 89 16.65 1.78 5.57
CA ILE A 89 17.28 1.13 6.72
C ILE A 89 16.52 -0.14 7.06
N ASN A 90 17.19 -1.29 6.98
CA ASN A 90 16.66 -2.55 7.47
C ASN A 90 16.82 -2.61 9.01
N MET A 91 15.77 -2.19 9.71
CA MET A 91 15.76 -2.18 11.18
C MET A 91 15.90 -3.58 11.81
N ARG A 92 15.45 -4.64 11.12
CA ARG A 92 15.59 -6.03 11.61
C ARG A 92 17.06 -6.44 11.70
N SER A 93 17.85 -6.09 10.69
CA SER A 93 19.30 -6.30 10.68
C SER A 93 20.02 -5.43 11.71
N PHE A 94 19.57 -4.18 11.89
CA PHE A 94 20.14 -3.25 12.87
C PHE A 94 19.98 -3.73 14.31
N ILE A 95 18.78 -4.19 14.69
CA ILE A 95 18.47 -4.63 16.07
C ILE A 95 19.29 -5.86 16.47
N GLN A 96 19.55 -6.78 15.54
CA GLN A 96 20.27 -8.03 15.82
C GLN A 96 21.76 -7.82 16.11
N THR A 97 22.35 -6.71 15.66
CA THR A 97 23.81 -6.52 15.74
C THR A 97 24.22 -5.22 16.46
N GLY A 98 23.26 -4.35 16.79
CA GLY A 98 23.53 -3.08 17.47
C GLY A 98 24.28 -2.05 16.59
N GLN A 99 24.50 -2.36 15.32
CA GLN A 99 25.10 -1.50 14.29
C GLN A 99 24.36 -1.75 12.97
N PRO A 100 24.29 -0.78 12.04
CA PRO A 100 23.80 -1.05 10.70
C PRO A 100 24.75 -2.06 10.06
N ILE A 101 24.32 -3.30 9.82
CA ILE A 101 25.12 -4.25 9.03
C ILE A 101 25.03 -3.78 7.57
N THR A 102 25.86 -2.81 7.20
CA THR A 102 25.88 -2.22 5.87
C THR A 102 26.11 -3.29 4.82
N GLN A 103 27.08 -4.20 5.03
CA GLN A 103 27.42 -5.22 4.05
C GLN A 103 26.31 -6.26 3.82
N PHE A 104 25.66 -6.75 4.88
CA PHE A 104 24.53 -7.69 4.77
C PHE A 104 23.27 -7.01 4.24
N SER A 105 22.99 -5.78 4.68
CA SER A 105 21.85 -5.00 4.19
C SER A 105 22.02 -4.62 2.72
N GLU A 106 23.22 -4.23 2.30
CA GLU A 106 23.59 -3.99 0.90
C GLU A 106 23.48 -5.26 0.07
N MET A 107 23.91 -6.41 0.60
CA MET A 107 23.73 -7.70 -0.07
C MET A 107 22.25 -8.03 -0.26
N LEU A 108 21.42 -7.87 0.78
CA LEU A 108 19.97 -8.08 0.68
C LEU A 108 19.31 -7.10 -0.30
N LEU A 109 19.75 -5.84 -0.32
CA LEU A 109 19.27 -4.85 -1.29
C LEU A 109 19.67 -5.22 -2.71
N LYS A 110 20.90 -5.72 -2.94
CA LYS A 110 21.35 -6.23 -4.24
C LYS A 110 20.49 -7.41 -4.69
N ILE A 111 20.30 -8.42 -3.82
CA ILE A 111 19.44 -9.58 -4.12
C ILE A 111 18.02 -9.14 -4.46
N GLY A 112 17.46 -8.19 -3.71
CA GLY A 112 16.10 -7.69 -3.94
C GLY A 112 15.94 -6.79 -5.18
N ASN A 113 17.03 -6.30 -5.78
CA ASN A 113 16.99 -5.45 -6.97
C ASN A 113 17.20 -6.23 -8.29
N GLY A 114 17.60 -7.51 -8.21
CA GLY A 114 17.98 -8.32 -9.38
C GLY A 114 19.44 -8.13 -9.75
#